data_AF-J9ASG1-F1
#
_entry.id   AF-J9ASG1-F1
#
_cell.length_a   1.000
_cell.length_b   1.000
_cell.length_c   1.000
_cell.angle_alpha   90.00
_cell.angle_beta   90.00
_cell.angle_gamma   90.00
#
_symmetry.space_group_name_H-M   'P 1'
#
loop_
_entity.id
_entity.type
_entity.pdbx_description
1 polymer ?
#
loop_
_entity_poly.entity_id
_entity_poly.type
_entity_poly.pdbx_seq_one_letter_code
_entity_poly.pdbx_strand_id
1 'polypeptide(L)'
;TTLNASHEGYSKDDRTIIFSSAAVGALLTVIFVTQALQYFGLRIIFFISGMLTAITTMLVPLAVAQNGIVYFVILRVCQGVSFTICMPTTGAVTSNWASLKQNGLFISTLSSFSQLAAVFTMATSGKLCTSSLGWPAVYYLHAGISFVAFAVWVLLYRNQPAEHPLVNQIELEEITVVDRLQPCYQQQKTPEIPYLAILSTPAIG
;
A
#
# COMPACT_ATOMS: atom_id res chain seq x y z
N THR A 1 -7.65 1.01 -52.40
CA THR A 1 -7.97 -0.02 -51.38
C THR A 1 -7.00 0.13 -50.23
N THR A 2 -7.23 1.12 -49.37
CA THR A 2 -6.36 1.42 -48.23
C THR A 2 -6.97 0.79 -47.00
N LEU A 3 -6.21 -0.15 -46.45
CA LEU A 3 -6.50 -0.94 -45.26
C LEU A 3 -6.92 -0.05 -44.09
N ASN A 4 -8.20 -0.12 -43.70
CA ASN A 4 -8.65 0.29 -42.38
C ASN A 4 -8.01 -0.66 -41.37
N ALA A 5 -6.82 -0.32 -40.88
CA ALA A 5 -6.27 -0.92 -39.69
C ALA A 5 -7.15 -0.49 -38.52
N SER A 6 -8.08 -1.37 -38.14
CA SER A 6 -8.74 -1.36 -36.85
C SER A 6 -7.70 -1.14 -35.77
N HIS A 7 -7.84 -0.07 -34.99
CA HIS A 7 -7.12 0.06 -33.72
C HIS A 7 -7.53 -1.12 -32.83
N GLU A 8 -6.77 -2.21 -32.86
CA GLU A 8 -6.89 -3.35 -31.94
C GLU A 8 -6.50 -2.91 -30.53
N GLY A 9 -7.44 -2.28 -29.82
CA GLY A 9 -7.27 -1.88 -28.44
C GLY A 9 -8.57 -2.12 -27.68
N TYR A 10 -8.44 -2.36 -26.36
CA TYR A 10 -9.56 -2.58 -25.45
C TYR A 10 -10.71 -1.56 -25.65
N SER A 11 -11.95 -2.04 -25.56
CA SER A 11 -13.13 -1.17 -25.61
C SER A 11 -13.13 -0.16 -24.45
N LYS A 12 -13.99 0.86 -24.51
CA LYS A 12 -14.17 1.81 -23.39
C LYS A 12 -14.66 1.10 -22.13
N ASP A 13 -15.55 0.13 -22.30
CA ASP A 13 -16.10 -0.67 -21.20
C ASP A 13 -15.01 -1.53 -20.56
N ASP A 14 -14.17 -2.17 -21.38
CA ASP A 14 -13.04 -2.98 -20.93
C ASP A 14 -12.08 -2.17 -20.05
N ARG A 15 -11.71 -0.97 -20.49
CA ARG A 15 -10.83 -0.07 -19.72
C ARG A 15 -11.47 0.30 -18.39
N THR A 16 -12.76 0.57 -18.39
CA THR A 16 -13.53 0.90 -17.17
C THR A 16 -13.49 -0.26 -16.18
N ILE A 17 -13.69 -1.49 -16.65
CA ILE A 17 -13.61 -2.71 -15.84
C ILE A 17 -12.19 -2.93 -15.29
N ILE A 18 -11.15 -2.74 -16.12
CA ILE A 18 -9.75 -2.85 -15.71
C ILE A 18 -9.39 -1.81 -14.63
N PHE A 19 -9.94 -0.59 -14.72
CA PHE A 19 -9.70 0.43 -13.70
C PHE A 19 -10.47 0.16 -12.40
N SER A 20 -11.76 -0.19 -12.48
CA SER A 20 -12.62 -0.39 -11.31
C SER A 20 -12.29 -1.67 -10.52
N SER A 21 -11.84 -2.73 -11.20
CA SER A 21 -11.50 -4.01 -10.56
C SER A 21 -10.47 -3.91 -9.44
N ALA A 22 -9.49 -3.00 -9.56
CA ALA A 22 -8.53 -2.75 -8.49
C ALA A 22 -9.21 -2.17 -7.23
N ALA A 23 -10.18 -1.27 -7.39
CA ALA A 23 -10.93 -0.72 -6.26
C ALA A 23 -11.82 -1.79 -5.60
N VAL A 24 -12.47 -2.64 -6.41
CA VAL A 24 -13.26 -3.77 -5.90
C VAL A 24 -12.39 -4.73 -5.09
N GLY A 25 -11.21 -5.09 -5.60
CA GLY A 25 -10.25 -5.92 -4.88
C GLY A 25 -9.85 -5.31 -3.53
N ALA A 26 -9.57 -4.00 -3.50
CA ALA A 26 -9.20 -3.31 -2.29
C ALA A 26 -10.32 -3.30 -1.23
N LEU A 27 -11.56 -3.03 -1.64
CA LEU A 27 -12.73 -2.96 -0.76
C LEU A 27 -13.07 -4.31 -0.11
N LEU A 28 -13.02 -5.39 -0.88
CA LEU A 28 -13.35 -6.73 -0.39
C LEU A 28 -12.35 -7.20 0.69
N THR A 29 -11.10 -6.77 0.61
CA THR A 29 -10.04 -7.28 1.48
C THR A 29 -9.76 -6.43 2.71
N VAL A 30 -10.38 -5.25 2.87
CA VAL A 30 -10.14 -4.35 4.02
C VAL A 30 -10.27 -5.07 5.36
N ILE A 31 -11.39 -5.77 5.56
CA ILE A 31 -11.67 -6.44 6.84
C ILE A 31 -10.65 -7.56 7.10
N PHE A 32 -10.38 -8.37 6.08
CA PHE A 32 -9.43 -9.49 6.17
C PHE A 32 -8.00 -9.03 6.45
N VAL A 33 -7.54 -8.00 5.75
CA VAL A 33 -6.19 -7.44 5.94
C VAL A 33 -6.04 -6.83 7.34
N THR A 34 -7.08 -6.15 7.82
CA THR A 34 -7.08 -5.56 9.17
C THR A 34 -6.98 -6.64 10.25
N GLN A 35 -7.69 -7.75 10.10
CA GLN A 35 -7.57 -8.90 11.02
C GLN A 35 -6.18 -9.55 10.91
N ALA A 36 -5.70 -9.82 9.70
CA ALA A 36 -4.40 -10.44 9.48
C ALA A 36 -3.24 -9.63 10.10
N LEU A 37 -3.33 -8.31 10.06
CA LEU A 37 -2.38 -7.41 10.72
C LEU A 37 -2.27 -7.63 12.23
N GLN A 38 -3.38 -7.89 12.90
CA GLN A 38 -3.41 -8.10 14.35
C GLN A 38 -2.73 -9.43 14.74
N TYR A 39 -2.88 -10.47 13.92
CA TYR A 39 -2.32 -11.80 14.23
C TYR A 39 -0.86 -11.98 13.77
N PHE A 40 -0.51 -11.50 12.58
CA PHE A 40 0.80 -11.76 11.96
C PHE A 40 1.77 -10.57 12.05
N GLY A 41 1.28 -9.40 12.46
CA GLY A 41 2.06 -8.18 12.57
C GLY A 41 2.36 -7.51 11.22
N LEU A 42 2.78 -6.25 11.30
CA LEU A 42 2.94 -5.39 10.13
C LEU A 42 4.08 -5.83 9.21
N ARG A 43 5.22 -6.23 9.78
CA ARG A 43 6.44 -6.58 9.03
C ARG A 43 6.18 -7.61 7.94
N ILE A 44 5.52 -8.71 8.30
CA ILE A 44 5.29 -9.85 7.40
C ILE A 44 4.15 -9.55 6.42
N ILE A 45 3.03 -8.99 6.90
CA ILE A 45 1.87 -8.71 6.04
C ILE A 45 2.23 -7.67 4.96
N PHE A 46 2.91 -6.58 5.32
CA PHE A 46 3.33 -5.57 4.36
C PHE A 46 4.33 -6.13 3.33
N PHE A 47 5.24 -7.01 3.76
CA PHE A 47 6.15 -7.70 2.86
C PHE A 47 5.41 -8.60 1.86
N ILE A 48 4.48 -9.44 2.32
CA ILE A 48 3.71 -10.35 1.45
C ILE A 48 2.87 -9.56 0.43
N SER A 49 2.15 -8.54 0.88
CA SER A 49 1.38 -7.66 -0.02
C SER A 49 2.29 -6.93 -1.02
N GLY A 50 3.46 -6.49 -0.58
CA GLY A 50 4.46 -5.88 -1.44
C GLY A 50 4.98 -6.83 -2.52
N MET A 51 5.31 -8.07 -2.16
CA MET A 51 5.70 -9.12 -3.11
C MET A 51 4.58 -9.44 -4.10
N LEU A 52 3.33 -9.53 -3.63
CA LEU A 52 2.17 -9.74 -4.49
C LEU A 52 2.03 -8.62 -5.53
N THR A 53 2.21 -7.36 -5.13
CA THR A 53 2.18 -6.21 -6.05
C THR A 53 3.34 -6.26 -7.05
N ALA A 54 4.55 -6.58 -6.60
CA ALA A 54 5.73 -6.66 -7.47
C ALA A 54 5.58 -7.75 -8.54
N ILE A 55 5.14 -8.95 -8.13
CA ILE A 55 4.89 -10.09 -9.03
C ILE A 55 3.79 -9.73 -10.03
N THR A 56 2.65 -9.21 -9.56
CA THR A 56 1.53 -8.87 -10.44
C THR A 56 1.90 -7.79 -11.45
N THR A 57 2.68 -6.78 -11.02
CA THR A 57 3.21 -5.72 -11.91
C THR A 57 4.15 -6.30 -12.98
N MET A 58 5.03 -7.22 -12.62
CA MET A 58 5.91 -7.92 -13.56
C MET A 58 5.13 -8.76 -14.59
N LEU A 59 3.98 -9.30 -14.21
CA LEU A 59 3.12 -10.12 -15.07
C LEU A 59 2.22 -9.30 -16.01
N VAL A 60 2.04 -8.00 -15.78
CA VAL A 60 1.15 -7.16 -16.62
C VAL A 60 1.53 -7.21 -18.10
N PRO A 61 2.81 -7.03 -18.52
CA PRO A 61 3.15 -7.11 -19.93
C PRO A 61 2.84 -8.46 -20.57
N LEU A 62 3.01 -9.55 -19.81
CA LEU A 62 2.71 -10.90 -20.26
C LEU A 62 1.20 -11.12 -20.42
N ALA A 63 0.39 -10.60 -19.50
CA ALA A 63 -1.07 -10.68 -19.58
C ALA A 63 -1.62 -9.92 -20.81
N VAL A 64 -1.05 -8.76 -21.11
CA VAL A 64 -1.42 -7.98 -22.30
C VAL A 64 -0.98 -8.69 -23.59
N ALA A 65 0.19 -9.33 -23.60
CA ALA A 65 0.67 -10.08 -24.77
C ALA A 65 -0.24 -11.26 -25.15
N GLN A 66 -0.97 -11.84 -24.20
CA GLN A 66 -1.95 -12.90 -24.44
C GLN A 66 -3.33 -12.39 -24.88
N ASN A 67 -3.49 -11.07 -25.03
CA ASN A 67 -4.74 -10.38 -25.38
C ASN A 67 -5.94 -10.74 -24.48
N GLY A 68 -5.68 -11.16 -23.24
CA GLY A 68 -6.71 -11.66 -22.32
C GLY A 68 -7.09 -10.61 -21.29
N ILE A 69 -8.23 -9.94 -21.48
CA ILE A 69 -8.78 -8.98 -20.52
C ILE A 69 -8.94 -9.59 -19.12
N VAL A 70 -9.35 -10.85 -19.04
CA VAL A 70 -9.58 -11.56 -17.77
C VAL A 70 -8.29 -11.64 -16.94
N TYR A 71 -7.16 -11.99 -17.57
CA TYR A 71 -5.86 -12.03 -16.87
C TYR A 71 -5.48 -10.66 -16.34
N PHE A 72 -5.68 -9.61 -17.13
CA PHE A 72 -5.38 -8.25 -16.70
C PHE A 72 -6.26 -7.84 -15.51
N VAL A 73 -7.57 -8.12 -15.56
CA VAL A 73 -8.49 -7.86 -14.45
C VAL A 73 -8.06 -8.61 -13.18
N ILE A 74 -7.66 -9.87 -13.27
CA ILE A 74 -7.16 -10.64 -12.12
C ILE A 74 -5.93 -9.96 -11.50
N LEU A 75 -4.95 -9.59 -12.33
CA LEU A 75 -3.76 -8.87 -11.84
C LEU A 75 -4.12 -7.55 -11.16
N ARG A 76 -5.10 -6.80 -11.70
CA ARG A 76 -5.58 -5.54 -11.12
C ARG A 76 -6.28 -5.75 -9.79
N VAL A 77 -7.09 -6.80 -9.65
CA VAL A 77 -7.69 -7.18 -8.36
C VAL A 77 -6.60 -7.48 -7.34
N CYS A 78 -5.59 -8.28 -7.68
CA CYS A 78 -4.49 -8.61 -6.77
C CYS A 78 -3.66 -7.38 -6.35
N GLN A 79 -3.43 -6.42 -7.26
CA GLN A 79 -2.83 -5.13 -6.92
C GLN A 79 -3.71 -4.33 -5.96
N GLY A 80 -5.04 -4.34 -6.18
CA GLY A 80 -6.03 -3.74 -5.28
C GLY A 80 -5.96 -4.31 -3.86
N VAL A 81 -5.95 -5.64 -3.74
CA VAL A 81 -5.81 -6.35 -2.46
C VAL A 81 -4.56 -5.91 -1.71
N SER A 82 -3.46 -5.77 -2.44
CA SER A 82 -2.17 -5.37 -1.88
C SER A 82 -2.12 -3.88 -1.51
N PHE A 83 -2.88 -3.02 -2.19
CA PHE A 83 -2.92 -1.59 -1.88
C PHE A 83 -3.63 -1.29 -0.55
N THR A 84 -4.56 -2.15 -0.13
CA THR A 84 -5.32 -2.01 1.11
C THR A 84 -4.47 -1.90 2.36
N ILE A 85 -3.28 -2.53 2.38
CA ILE A 85 -2.39 -2.52 3.55
C ILE A 85 -1.67 -1.18 3.76
N CYS A 86 -1.60 -0.30 2.75
CA CYS A 86 -0.82 0.93 2.79
C CYS A 86 -1.24 1.89 3.90
N MET A 87 -2.55 2.13 4.05
CA MET A 87 -3.07 3.07 5.05
C MET A 87 -2.84 2.59 6.50
N PRO A 88 -3.17 1.32 6.86
CA PRO A 88 -2.79 0.76 8.15
C PRO A 88 -1.29 0.78 8.42
N THR A 89 -0.46 0.57 7.38
CA THR A 89 1.00 0.61 7.51
C THR A 89 1.48 1.98 7.95
N THR A 90 1.05 3.04 7.26
CA THR A 90 1.40 4.42 7.61
C THR A 90 1.03 4.73 9.07
N GLY A 91 -0.18 4.34 9.49
CA GLY A 91 -0.65 4.52 10.87
C GLY A 91 0.20 3.77 11.90
N ALA A 92 0.43 2.47 11.67
CA ALA A 92 1.14 1.60 12.59
C ALA A 92 2.64 1.91 12.70
N VAL A 93 3.30 2.25 11.59
CA VAL A 93 4.70 2.71 11.62
C VAL A 93 4.79 4.00 12.42
N THR A 94 3.91 4.96 12.15
CA THR A 94 3.90 6.24 12.86
C THR A 94 3.64 6.05 14.36
N SER A 95 2.66 5.23 14.75
CA SER A 95 2.34 5.01 16.16
C SER A 95 3.45 4.31 16.93
N ASN A 96 4.16 3.38 16.29
CA ASN A 96 5.17 2.57 16.97
C ASN A 96 6.57 3.18 16.93
N TRP A 97 6.85 4.07 15.98
CA TRP A 97 8.20 4.60 15.73
C TRP A 97 8.33 6.12 15.84
N ALA A 98 7.24 6.88 15.83
CA ALA A 98 7.32 8.33 15.97
C ALA A 98 7.07 8.76 17.43
N SER A 99 7.95 9.61 17.96
CA SER A 99 7.68 10.37 19.19
C SER A 99 6.48 11.33 18.97
N LEU A 100 5.70 11.61 20.02
CA LEU A 100 4.50 12.46 19.95
C LEU A 100 4.77 13.83 19.33
N LYS A 101 5.96 14.39 19.57
CA LYS A 101 6.40 15.68 19.03
C LYS A 101 6.72 15.63 17.52
N GLN A 102 7.10 14.45 17.01
CA GLN A 102 7.53 14.24 15.63
C GLN A 102 6.49 13.51 14.77
N ASN A 103 5.39 13.06 15.36
CA ASN A 103 4.33 12.32 14.68
C ASN A 103 3.81 13.07 13.43
N GLY A 104 3.53 14.38 13.54
CA GLY A 104 3.09 15.19 12.40
C GLY A 104 4.13 15.29 11.27
N LEU A 105 5.42 15.35 11.60
CA LEU A 105 6.50 15.33 10.62
C LEU A 105 6.59 13.98 9.90
N PHE A 106 6.42 12.89 10.64
CA PHE A 106 6.47 11.52 10.11
C PHE A 106 5.32 11.27 9.12
N ILE A 107 4.08 11.61 9.48
CA ILE A 107 2.90 11.52 8.60
C ILE A 107 3.07 12.38 7.37
N SER A 108 3.54 13.63 7.54
CA SER A 108 3.75 14.55 6.41
C SER A 108 4.78 14.00 5.44
N THR A 109 5.89 13.46 5.94
CA THR A 109 6.96 12.87 5.13
C THR A 109 6.46 11.65 4.35
N LEU A 110 5.75 10.72 5.00
CA LEU A 110 5.15 9.55 4.35
C LEU A 110 4.13 9.94 3.28
N SER A 111 3.33 10.97 3.54
CA SER A 111 2.33 11.48 2.60
C SER A 111 2.98 12.15 1.38
N SER A 112 4.03 12.95 1.61
CA SER A 112 4.79 13.61 0.54
C SER A 112 5.51 12.60 -0.36
N PHE A 113 6.02 11.50 0.19
CA PHE A 113 6.64 10.43 -0.59
C PHE A 113 5.68 9.86 -1.66
N SER A 114 4.39 9.71 -1.34
CA SER A 114 3.39 9.19 -2.28
C SER A 114 3.25 10.08 -3.54
N GLN A 115 3.33 11.41 -3.35
CA GLN A 115 3.28 12.37 -4.46
C GLN A 115 4.57 12.36 -5.27
N LEU A 116 5.72 12.29 -4.60
CA LEU A 116 7.03 12.20 -5.26
C LEU A 116 7.16 10.91 -6.09
N ALA A 117 6.69 9.78 -5.56
CA ALA A 117 6.67 8.51 -6.26
C ALA A 117 5.85 8.58 -7.56
N ALA A 118 4.71 9.29 -7.55
CA ALA A 118 3.90 9.49 -8.76
C ALA A 118 4.65 10.31 -9.82
N VAL A 119 5.32 11.40 -9.43
CA VAL A 119 6.13 12.22 -10.34
C VAL A 119 7.26 11.40 -10.97
N PHE A 120 7.98 10.63 -10.15
CA PHE A 120 9.05 9.75 -10.62
C PHE A 120 8.52 8.67 -11.59
N THR A 121 7.39 8.05 -11.26
CA THR A 121 6.74 7.03 -12.10
C THR A 121 6.35 7.61 -13.46
N MET A 122 5.76 8.80 -13.48
CA MET A 122 5.36 9.44 -14.75
C MET A 122 6.57 9.84 -15.60
N ALA A 123 7.62 10.40 -14.99
CA ALA A 123 8.84 10.81 -15.70
C ALA A 123 9.58 9.61 -16.30
N THR A 124 9.76 8.54 -15.53
CA THR A 124 10.39 7.30 -16.00
C THR A 124 9.56 6.61 -17.07
N SER A 125 8.22 6.57 -16.91
CA SER A 125 7.31 6.03 -17.91
C SER A 125 7.41 6.78 -19.24
N GLY A 126 7.42 8.11 -19.23
CA GLY A 126 7.54 8.91 -20.46
C GLY A 126 8.84 8.64 -21.22
N LYS A 127 9.97 8.56 -20.51
CA LYS A 127 11.28 8.28 -21.11
C LYS A 127 11.41 6.85 -21.63
N LEU A 128 10.86 5.87 -20.91
CA LEU A 128 10.97 4.46 -21.30
C LEU A 128 10.01 4.10 -22.44
N CYS A 129 8.78 4.64 -22.43
CA CYS A 129 7.81 4.40 -23.49
C CYS A 129 8.28 4.93 -24.86
N THR A 130 9.12 5.96 -24.88
CA THR A 130 9.71 6.53 -26.11
C THR A 130 11.03 5.87 -26.52
N SER A 131 11.60 5.05 -25.65
CA SER A 131 12.83 4.30 -25.91
C SER A 131 12.56 3.03 -26.73
N SER A 132 13.63 2.41 -27.25
CA SER A 132 13.55 1.14 -27.98
C SER A 132 13.04 -0.04 -27.15
N LEU A 133 12.99 0.10 -25.81
CA LEU A 133 12.50 -0.92 -24.89
C LEU A 133 10.96 -0.91 -24.74
N GLY A 134 10.30 0.17 -25.17
CA GLY A 134 8.86 0.33 -25.14
C GLY A 134 8.23 0.36 -23.74
N TRP A 135 6.89 0.29 -23.72
CA TRP A 135 6.09 0.35 -22.50
C TRP A 135 6.29 -0.83 -21.51
N PRO A 136 6.60 -2.09 -21.93
CA PRO A 136 6.81 -3.19 -20.99
C PRO A 136 7.96 -2.94 -20.01
N ALA A 137 8.99 -2.22 -20.44
CA ALA A 137 10.17 -1.91 -19.63
C ALA A 137 9.83 -1.11 -18.38
N VAL A 138 8.78 -0.28 -18.43
CA VAL A 138 8.27 0.46 -17.27
C VAL A 138 7.85 -0.50 -16.17
N TYR A 139 7.05 -1.51 -16.52
CA TYR A 139 6.55 -2.50 -15.58
C TYR A 139 7.68 -3.32 -14.96
N TYR A 140 8.66 -3.74 -15.76
CA TYR A 140 9.82 -4.48 -15.24
C TYR A 140 10.69 -3.62 -14.33
N LEU A 141 10.93 -2.35 -14.66
CA LEU A 141 11.68 -1.44 -13.81
C LEU A 141 10.99 -1.23 -12.46
N HIS A 142 9.70 -0.93 -12.48
CA HIS A 142 8.92 -0.72 -11.25
C HIS A 142 8.82 -1.98 -10.41
N ALA A 143 8.60 -3.15 -11.03
CA ALA A 143 8.60 -4.43 -10.32
C ALA A 143 9.96 -4.70 -9.64
N GLY A 144 11.07 -4.46 -10.33
CA GLY A 144 12.42 -4.61 -9.78
C GLY A 144 12.66 -3.69 -8.58
N ILE A 145 12.29 -2.41 -8.69
CA ILE A 145 12.38 -1.44 -7.58
C ILE A 145 11.54 -1.92 -6.40
N SER A 146 10.31 -2.39 -6.64
CA SER A 146 9.45 -2.92 -5.59
C SER A 146 10.06 -4.14 -4.89
N PHE A 147 10.61 -5.11 -5.64
CA PHE A 147 11.27 -6.27 -5.04
C PHE A 147 12.40 -5.86 -4.10
N VAL A 148 13.28 -4.96 -4.54
CA VAL A 148 14.38 -4.46 -3.70
C VAL A 148 13.85 -3.71 -2.49
N ALA A 149 12.88 -2.82 -2.66
CA ALA A 149 12.32 -2.02 -1.57
C ALA A 149 11.69 -2.90 -0.47
N PHE A 150 10.90 -3.91 -0.86
CA PHE A 150 10.28 -4.83 0.10
C PHE A 150 11.28 -5.83 0.70
N ALA A 151 12.33 -6.22 -0.02
CA ALA A 151 13.44 -6.99 0.55
C ALA A 151 14.17 -6.18 1.63
N VAL A 152 14.46 -4.90 1.36
CA VAL A 152 15.03 -3.98 2.35
C VAL A 152 14.09 -3.82 3.55
N TRP A 153 12.78 -3.68 3.31
CA TRP A 153 11.78 -3.59 4.37
C TRP A 153 11.83 -4.80 5.31
N VAL A 154 11.77 -6.02 4.79
CA VAL A 154 11.73 -7.21 5.65
C VAL A 154 13.04 -7.39 6.44
N LEU A 155 14.17 -6.95 5.89
CA LEU A 155 15.46 -6.99 6.56
C LEU A 155 15.57 -5.96 7.69
N LEU A 156 15.20 -4.70 7.42
CA LEU A 156 15.39 -3.58 8.34
C LEU A 156 14.22 -3.39 9.33
N TYR A 157 12.98 -3.45 8.86
CA TYR A 157 11.82 -3.10 9.68
C TYR A 157 11.58 -4.11 10.81
N ARG A 158 11.24 -3.60 12.00
CA ARG A 158 10.78 -4.40 13.15
C ARG A 158 9.45 -3.85 13.64
N ASN A 159 8.60 -4.74 14.16
CA ASN A 159 7.26 -4.34 14.60
C ASN A 159 7.33 -3.45 15.85
N GLN A 160 8.33 -3.70 16.71
CA GLN A 160 8.58 -2.92 17.91
C GLN A 160 9.97 -2.27 17.83
N PRO A 161 10.12 -1.01 18.28
CA PRO A 161 11.41 -0.33 18.32
C PRO A 161 12.41 -1.01 19.27
N ALA A 162 11.93 -1.64 20.35
CA ALA A 162 12.76 -2.38 21.31
C ALA A 162 13.51 -3.58 20.69
N GLU A 163 13.01 -4.15 19.60
CA GLU A 163 13.62 -5.29 18.90
C GLU A 163 14.71 -4.87 17.91
N HIS A 164 14.88 -3.56 17.68
CA HIS A 164 15.75 -3.06 16.62
C HIS A 164 17.15 -2.71 17.16
N PRO A 165 18.23 -3.30 16.61
CA PRO A 165 19.57 -3.22 17.18
C PRO A 165 20.20 -1.82 17.12
N LEU A 166 19.64 -0.92 16.29
CA LEU A 166 20.12 0.45 16.14
C LEU A 166 19.34 1.48 16.99
N VAL A 167 18.29 1.05 17.72
CA VAL A 167 17.52 1.97 18.58
C VAL A 167 18.28 2.20 19.87
N ASN A 168 18.54 3.47 20.18
CA ASN A 168 19.27 3.84 21.38
C ASN A 168 18.32 3.87 22.60
N GLN A 169 18.84 3.67 23.82
CA GLN A 169 17.99 3.61 25.02
C GLN A 169 17.21 4.91 25.27
N ILE A 170 17.83 6.06 24.95
CA ILE A 170 17.20 7.39 25.07
C ILE A 170 16.00 7.54 24.11
N GLU A 171 16.14 7.08 22.86
CA GLU A 171 15.06 7.10 21.87
C GLU A 171 13.92 6.15 22.27
N LEU A 172 14.29 4.97 22.79
CA LEU A 172 13.31 4.00 23.28
C LEU A 172 12.49 4.55 24.44
N GLU A 173 13.12 5.27 25.37
CA GLU A 173 12.43 5.92 26.48
C GLU A 173 11.46 7.02 25.98
N GLU A 174 11.87 7.83 25.01
CA GLU A 174 11.00 8.87 24.42
C GLU A 174 9.77 8.27 23.74
N ILE A 175 9.95 7.17 23.00
CA ILE A 175 8.84 6.46 22.34
C ILE A 175 7.95 5.73 23.37
N THR A 176 8.55 5.10 24.39
CA THR A 176 7.83 4.31 25.40
C THR A 176 7.07 5.20 26.40
N VAL A 177 7.48 6.45 26.63
CA VAL A 177 6.66 7.41 27.38
C VAL A 177 5.28 7.58 26.73
N VAL A 178 5.18 7.51 25.41
CA VAL A 178 3.89 7.51 24.69
C VAL A 178 3.11 6.23 24.98
N ASP A 179 3.76 5.05 24.91
CA ASP A 179 3.15 3.75 25.24
C ASP A 179 2.70 3.65 26.71
N ARG A 180 3.29 4.45 27.62
CA ARG A 180 2.89 4.61 29.03
C ARG A 180 1.84 5.70 29.28
N LEU A 181 1.60 6.60 28.34
CA LEU A 181 0.46 7.53 28.33
C LEU A 181 -0.79 6.88 27.70
N GLN A 182 -0.56 5.89 26.83
CA GLN A 182 -1.58 5.08 26.19
C GLN A 182 -2.36 4.09 27.10
N PRO A 183 -1.86 3.56 28.25
CA PRO A 183 -2.63 2.72 29.17
C PRO A 183 -3.71 3.53 29.91
N CYS A 184 -3.57 4.86 30.02
CA CYS A 184 -4.65 5.73 30.48
C CYS A 184 -5.85 5.73 29.51
N TYR A 185 -5.64 5.34 28.25
CA TYR A 185 -6.69 5.11 27.25
C TYR A 185 -7.08 3.63 27.08
N GLN A 186 -6.17 2.68 27.33
CA GLN A 186 -6.36 1.25 27.01
C GLN A 186 -6.69 0.33 28.20
N GLN A 187 -6.62 0.78 29.46
CA GLN A 187 -7.11 0.00 30.61
C GLN A 187 -8.64 -0.03 30.75
N GLN A 188 -9.38 0.61 29.85
CA GLN A 188 -10.81 0.35 29.73
C GLN A 188 -11.00 -0.87 28.83
N LYS A 189 -11.03 -2.05 29.45
CA LYS A 189 -11.65 -3.30 28.94
C LYS A 189 -12.74 -2.92 27.94
N THR A 190 -12.52 -3.17 26.63
CA THR A 190 -13.36 -2.66 25.52
C THR A 190 -14.82 -2.52 25.96
N PRO A 191 -15.27 -1.31 26.38
CA PRO A 191 -16.67 -1.12 26.67
C PRO A 191 -17.38 -1.32 25.34
N GLU A 192 -18.48 -2.08 25.35
CA GLU A 192 -19.32 -2.24 24.16
C GLU A 192 -19.52 -0.87 23.52
N ILE A 193 -19.06 -0.74 22.27
CA ILE A 193 -19.05 0.55 21.57
C ILE A 193 -20.51 0.99 21.46
N PRO A 194 -20.93 2.09 22.12
CA PRO A 194 -22.33 2.46 22.16
C PRO A 194 -22.68 3.17 20.86
N TYR A 195 -22.82 2.40 19.78
CA TYR A 195 -23.11 2.90 18.43
C TYR A 195 -24.33 3.83 18.41
N LEU A 196 -25.33 3.57 19.26
CA LEU A 196 -26.51 4.41 19.41
C LEU A 196 -26.21 5.76 20.08
N ALA A 197 -25.31 5.80 21.06
CA ALA A 197 -24.92 7.04 21.73
C ALA A 197 -24.09 7.96 20.82
N ILE A 198 -23.26 7.36 19.96
CA ILE A 198 -22.49 8.06 18.94
C ILE A 198 -23.43 8.68 17.89
N LEU A 199 -24.42 7.91 17.41
CA LEU A 199 -25.42 8.40 16.46
C LEU A 199 -26.34 9.49 17.05
N SER A 200 -26.55 9.49 18.37
CA SER A 200 -27.35 10.51 19.05
C SER A 200 -26.56 11.76 19.46
N THR A 201 -25.26 11.86 19.11
CA THR A 201 -24.45 13.02 19.48
C THR A 201 -24.82 14.22 18.58
N PRO A 202 -25.08 15.42 19.14
CA PRO A 202 -25.51 16.59 18.38
C PRO A 202 -24.45 17.18 17.44
N ALA A 203 -23.27 16.56 17.30
CA ALA A 203 -22.26 16.93 16.33
C ALA A 203 -22.60 16.47 14.89
N ILE A 204 -23.66 15.67 14.72
CA ILE A 204 -24.13 15.12 13.43
C ILE A 204 -25.52 15.67 13.05
N GLY A 205 -26.03 16.68 13.75
CA GLY A 205 -27.32 17.33 13.50
C GLY A 205 -27.19 18.81 13.17
#